data_AF-A0A533Z886-F1
#
_entry.id   AF-A0A533Z886-F1
#
_cell.length_a   1.000
_cell.length_b   1.000
_cell.length_c   1.000
_cell.angle_alpha   90.00
_cell.angle_beta   90.00
_cell.angle_gamma   90.00
#
_symmetry.space_group_name_H-M   'P 1'
#
loop_
_entity.id
_entity.type
_entity.pdbx_description
1 polymer ?
#
loop_
_entity_poly.entity_id
_entity_poly.type
_entity_poly.pdbx_seq_one_letter_code
_entity_poly.pdbx_strand_id
1 'polypeptide(L)'
;MRKALHLGWPGGLVILILMLYFQFGRKNDPRRRELVFKSVIGLLGYSMLFIAIANYAANFNDESPGVPGEPRFLPVSLVMFTVACFTMAMYFKGVRVLLQIGGFMFFVAACLAGFGNWLPQVKADPPPVEEKTADVRQMSVQERADLGEKIIFGAVGASGTQGAIGKGQCPLCHGFQKGFLSERAPNLFGVPTRAMERLKDPRYSQADPSKRDTVQKEACPGCGTAKTAEEYIAESHACPNCYVVAGFGVKGTNDRESPMPAIHKPPIALNFDEFIAVDTWLFAREGIDPPTPEEIENAYKKFIPEADRPKPAGAPGAAPAGPVPGAPVVTGDEPVNEIFIKALCFACHTIPGIQGAVGVVGPKLVERTNAPNRLKDPNYKGNATTVREYIMESIITPSKYVVPGFPDNVMPKDFGKKLNAAAINKVINYLSQLEEGKNPPKIE
;
A
#
# COMPACT_ATOMS: atom_id res chain seq x y z
N MET A 1 -23.37 -33.04 -5.45
CA MET A 1 -24.48 -33.99 -5.19
C MET A 1 -24.23 -34.93 -4.00
N ARG A 2 -23.09 -35.66 -3.92
CA ARG A 2 -22.77 -36.52 -2.75
C ARG A 2 -22.76 -35.76 -1.41
N LYS A 3 -22.11 -34.60 -1.33
CA LYS A 3 -22.11 -33.72 -0.13
C LYS A 3 -23.56 -33.29 0.27
N ALA A 4 -24.42 -32.98 -0.70
CA ALA A 4 -25.82 -32.61 -0.44
C ALA A 4 -26.63 -33.76 0.17
N LEU A 5 -26.48 -34.98 -0.36
CA LEU A 5 -27.14 -36.18 0.17
C LEU A 5 -26.65 -36.49 1.60
N HIS A 6 -25.35 -36.39 1.84
CA HIS A 6 -24.78 -36.61 3.17
C HIS A 6 -25.31 -35.61 4.22
N LEU A 7 -25.51 -34.35 3.84
CA LEU A 7 -26.05 -33.32 4.74
C LEU A 7 -27.57 -33.48 4.96
N GLY A 8 -28.32 -33.86 3.93
CA GLY A 8 -29.78 -33.85 3.95
C GLY A 8 -30.47 -35.17 4.30
N TRP A 9 -29.79 -36.32 4.24
CA TRP A 9 -30.47 -37.63 4.29
C TRP A 9 -31.38 -37.87 5.52
N PRO A 10 -31.07 -37.41 6.76
CA PRO A 10 -31.93 -37.72 7.91
C PRO A 10 -33.32 -37.11 7.79
N GLY A 11 -33.40 -35.82 7.40
CA GLY A 11 -34.69 -35.14 7.20
C GLY A 11 -35.41 -35.62 5.94
N GLY A 12 -34.68 -35.98 4.88
CA GLY A 12 -35.26 -36.57 3.68
C GLY A 12 -35.96 -37.91 3.98
N LEU A 13 -35.35 -38.74 4.83
CA LEU A 13 -35.92 -40.01 5.28
C LEU A 13 -37.20 -39.81 6.10
N VAL A 14 -37.25 -38.80 6.97
CA VAL A 14 -38.47 -38.43 7.72
C VAL A 14 -39.60 -38.04 6.76
N ILE A 15 -39.32 -37.21 5.75
CA ILE A 15 -40.32 -36.78 4.76
C ILE A 15 -40.82 -37.99 3.94
N LEU A 16 -39.93 -38.92 3.58
CA LEU A 16 -40.30 -40.15 2.87
C LEU A 16 -41.18 -41.06 3.73
N ILE A 17 -40.86 -41.23 5.02
CA ILE A 17 -41.70 -42.00 5.96
C ILE A 17 -43.09 -41.36 6.09
N LEU A 18 -43.15 -40.04 6.24
CA LEU A 18 -44.42 -39.30 6.29
C LEU A 18 -45.23 -39.46 5.00
N MET A 19 -44.57 -39.40 3.85
CA MET A 19 -45.20 -39.61 2.55
C MET A 19 -45.82 -41.02 2.45
N LEU A 20 -45.08 -42.06 2.85
CA LEU A 20 -45.58 -43.45 2.88
C LEU A 20 -46.72 -43.61 3.88
N TYR A 21 -46.61 -42.98 5.06
CA TYR A 21 -47.67 -42.97 6.06
C TYR A 21 -48.95 -42.32 5.53
N PHE A 22 -48.86 -41.18 4.83
CA PHE A 22 -50.03 -40.56 4.22
C PHE A 22 -50.60 -41.41 3.09
N GLN A 23 -49.75 -42.01 2.25
CA GLN A 23 -50.19 -42.84 1.12
C GLN A 23 -50.91 -44.13 1.58
N PHE A 24 -50.35 -44.83 2.58
CA PHE A 24 -50.80 -46.18 2.95
C PHE A 24 -51.49 -46.26 4.33
N GLY A 25 -51.14 -45.37 5.27
CA GLY A 25 -51.68 -45.35 6.63
C GLY A 25 -52.97 -44.54 6.79
N ARG A 26 -53.24 -43.56 5.90
CA ARG A 26 -54.42 -42.69 5.97
C ARG A 26 -55.42 -42.92 4.82
N LYS A 27 -55.79 -44.19 4.58
CA LYS A 27 -56.63 -44.58 3.42
C LYS A 27 -57.96 -43.84 3.34
N ASN A 28 -58.59 -43.52 4.48
CA ASN A 28 -59.90 -42.89 4.58
C ASN A 28 -59.87 -41.36 4.77
N ASP A 29 -58.70 -40.71 4.75
CA ASP A 29 -58.61 -39.25 4.87
C ASP A 29 -58.94 -38.57 3.52
N PRO A 30 -59.96 -37.68 3.44
CA PRO A 30 -60.25 -36.93 2.22
C PRO A 30 -59.07 -36.06 1.74
N ARG A 31 -58.16 -35.66 2.63
CA ARG A 31 -56.97 -34.86 2.33
C ARG A 31 -55.76 -35.70 1.93
N ARG A 32 -55.89 -37.03 1.81
CA ARG A 32 -54.77 -37.95 1.52
C ARG A 32 -53.93 -37.50 0.33
N ARG A 33 -54.58 -37.21 -0.81
CA ARG A 33 -53.91 -36.78 -2.05
C ARG A 33 -53.12 -35.47 -1.85
N GLU A 34 -53.72 -34.52 -1.14
CA GLU A 34 -53.08 -33.24 -0.81
C GLU A 34 -51.85 -33.43 0.08
N LEU A 35 -51.94 -34.28 1.11
CA LEU A 35 -50.83 -34.56 2.04
C LEU A 35 -49.67 -35.27 1.36
N VAL A 36 -49.94 -36.24 0.48
CA VAL A 36 -48.92 -36.92 -0.32
C VAL A 36 -48.25 -35.93 -1.27
N PHE A 37 -49.04 -35.11 -1.97
CA PHE A 37 -48.50 -34.08 -2.86
C PHE A 37 -47.63 -33.05 -2.12
N LYS A 38 -48.09 -32.55 -0.96
CA LYS A 38 -47.29 -31.67 -0.10
C LYS A 38 -45.99 -32.32 0.37
N SER A 39 -45.98 -33.63 0.62
CA SER A 39 -44.77 -34.37 0.99
C SER A 39 -43.78 -34.45 -0.17
N VAL A 40 -44.26 -34.60 -1.42
CA VAL A 40 -43.42 -34.54 -2.62
C VAL A 40 -42.81 -33.15 -2.80
N ILE A 41 -43.62 -32.09 -2.69
CA ILE A 41 -43.12 -30.71 -2.77
C ILE A 41 -42.13 -30.42 -1.64
N GLY A 42 -42.43 -30.87 -0.43
CA GLY A 42 -41.54 -30.77 0.73
C GLY A 42 -40.19 -31.43 0.48
N LEU A 43 -40.19 -32.64 -0.10
CA LEU A 43 -38.97 -33.38 -0.44
C LEU A 43 -38.14 -32.66 -1.52
N LEU A 44 -38.81 -32.10 -2.54
CA LEU A 44 -38.15 -31.33 -3.61
C LEU A 44 -37.51 -30.04 -3.07
N GLY A 45 -38.27 -29.25 -2.30
CA GLY A 45 -37.76 -28.02 -1.69
C GLY A 45 -36.62 -28.29 -0.71
N TYR A 46 -36.75 -29.34 0.10
CA TYR A 46 -35.71 -29.78 1.03
C TYR A 46 -34.44 -30.25 0.29
N SER A 47 -34.58 -31.04 -0.79
CA SER A 47 -33.43 -31.48 -1.59
C SER A 47 -32.74 -30.29 -2.26
N MET A 48 -33.50 -29.34 -2.80
CA MET A 48 -32.99 -28.13 -3.42
C MET A 48 -32.21 -27.25 -2.44
N LEU A 49 -32.67 -27.15 -1.19
CA LEU A 49 -31.97 -26.47 -0.10
C LEU A 49 -30.57 -27.05 0.13
N PHE A 50 -30.45 -28.37 0.29
CA PHE A 50 -29.16 -29.02 0.54
C PHE A 50 -28.25 -29.02 -0.69
N ILE A 51 -28.82 -29.02 -1.91
CA ILE A 51 -28.04 -28.80 -3.13
C ILE A 51 -27.47 -27.37 -3.14
N ALA A 52 -28.27 -26.36 -2.77
CA ALA A 52 -27.81 -24.98 -2.68
C ALA A 52 -26.70 -24.80 -1.63
N ILE A 53 -26.83 -25.43 -0.45
CA ILE A 53 -25.79 -25.43 0.60
C ILE A 53 -24.51 -26.11 0.10
N ALA A 54 -24.62 -27.29 -0.51
CA ALA A 54 -23.45 -28.01 -1.02
C ALA A 54 -22.77 -27.26 -2.16
N ASN A 55 -23.54 -26.63 -3.05
CA ASN A 55 -23.03 -25.78 -4.12
C ASN A 55 -22.36 -24.52 -3.55
N TYR A 56 -22.93 -23.92 -2.52
CA TYR A 56 -22.32 -22.80 -1.81
C TYR A 56 -20.98 -23.21 -1.19
N ALA A 57 -20.95 -24.26 -0.38
CA ALA A 57 -19.74 -24.72 0.29
C ALA A 57 -18.62 -25.11 -0.70
N ALA A 58 -18.96 -25.74 -1.83
CA ALA A 58 -17.96 -26.13 -2.82
C ALA A 58 -17.37 -24.95 -3.60
N ASN A 59 -18.18 -23.93 -3.89
CA ASN A 59 -17.76 -22.77 -4.70
C ASN A 59 -17.32 -21.57 -3.87
N PHE A 60 -17.52 -21.60 -2.55
CA PHE A 60 -17.11 -20.54 -1.63
C PHE A 60 -15.83 -20.89 -0.84
N ASN A 61 -15.54 -22.18 -0.62
CA ASN A 61 -14.39 -22.64 0.18
C ASN A 61 -13.21 -23.21 -0.65
N ASP A 62 -13.19 -23.00 -1.96
CA ASP A 62 -12.05 -23.29 -2.85
C ASP A 62 -11.38 -24.69 -2.65
N GLU A 63 -12.04 -25.75 -3.15
CA GLU A 63 -11.43 -27.08 -3.35
C GLU A 63 -11.59 -27.56 -4.82
N SER A 64 -11.72 -26.64 -5.79
CA SER A 64 -11.83 -27.02 -7.21
C SER A 64 -10.49 -26.88 -7.93
N PRO A 65 -10.11 -27.77 -8.86
CA PRO A 65 -8.92 -27.59 -9.69
C PRO A 65 -9.17 -26.42 -10.66
N GLY A 66 -8.68 -25.25 -10.29
CA GLY A 66 -8.85 -23.98 -10.99
C GLY A 66 -8.21 -22.85 -10.18
N VAL A 67 -7.92 -21.72 -10.82
CA VAL A 67 -7.22 -20.57 -10.22
C VAL A 67 -7.85 -20.19 -8.86
N PRO A 68 -7.07 -20.10 -7.76
CA PRO A 68 -7.60 -19.75 -6.44
C PRO A 68 -8.30 -18.38 -6.43
N GLY A 69 -9.44 -18.30 -5.75
CA GLY A 69 -10.04 -17.01 -5.34
C GLY A 69 -11.19 -16.44 -6.17
N GLU A 70 -11.84 -17.20 -7.06
CA GLU A 70 -13.07 -16.71 -7.74
C GLU A 70 -14.33 -17.47 -7.30
N PRO A 71 -15.24 -16.88 -6.50
CA PRO A 71 -16.56 -17.46 -6.22
C PRO A 71 -17.49 -17.29 -7.44
N ARG A 72 -17.23 -18.05 -8.50
CA ARG A 72 -17.94 -17.94 -9.80
C ARG A 72 -19.42 -18.31 -9.75
N PHE A 73 -19.89 -18.93 -8.66
CA PHE A 73 -21.24 -19.52 -8.59
C PHE A 73 -22.06 -19.15 -7.35
N LEU A 74 -21.67 -18.13 -6.60
CA LEU A 74 -22.46 -17.61 -5.48
C LEU A 74 -23.91 -17.25 -5.87
N PRO A 75 -24.17 -16.57 -7.01
CA PRO A 75 -25.54 -16.24 -7.42
C PRO A 75 -26.42 -17.48 -7.63
N VAL A 76 -25.85 -18.61 -8.07
CA VAL A 76 -26.62 -19.84 -8.34
C VAL A 76 -27.22 -20.41 -7.06
N SER A 77 -26.43 -20.50 -5.98
CA SER A 77 -26.94 -20.99 -4.69
C SER A 77 -28.04 -20.10 -4.13
N LEU A 78 -27.88 -18.77 -4.22
CA LEU A 78 -28.86 -17.80 -3.71
C LEU A 78 -30.17 -17.84 -4.51
N VAL A 79 -30.10 -18.03 -5.83
CA VAL A 79 -31.28 -18.27 -6.67
C VAL A 79 -31.96 -19.58 -6.29
N MET A 80 -31.20 -20.64 -6.01
CA MET A 80 -31.78 -21.91 -5.58
C MET A 80 -32.51 -21.79 -4.22
N PHE A 81 -31.94 -21.07 -3.25
CA PHE A 81 -32.63 -20.76 -1.99
C PHE A 81 -33.94 -19.99 -2.23
N THR A 82 -33.88 -18.98 -3.09
CA THR A 82 -35.04 -18.15 -3.46
C THR A 82 -36.18 -19.00 -4.00
N VAL A 83 -35.90 -19.84 -5.02
CA VAL A 83 -36.90 -20.69 -5.66
C VAL A 83 -37.46 -21.73 -4.68
N ALA A 84 -36.61 -22.34 -3.83
CA ALA A 84 -37.05 -23.29 -2.81
C ALA A 84 -38.01 -22.63 -1.80
N CYS A 85 -37.65 -21.44 -1.29
CA CYS A 85 -38.47 -20.70 -0.34
C CYS A 85 -39.84 -20.30 -0.92
N PHE A 86 -39.89 -19.75 -2.14
CA PHE A 86 -41.16 -19.38 -2.77
C PHE A 86 -42.02 -20.59 -3.13
N THR A 87 -41.40 -21.68 -3.61
CA THR A 87 -42.12 -22.93 -3.88
C THR A 87 -42.76 -23.48 -2.62
N MET A 88 -42.00 -23.56 -1.52
CA MET A 88 -42.52 -24.01 -0.22
C MET A 88 -43.59 -23.07 0.34
N ALA A 89 -43.45 -21.75 0.15
CA ALA A 89 -44.42 -20.76 0.64
C ALA A 89 -45.82 -20.92 0.00
N MET A 90 -45.89 -21.39 -1.25
CA MET A 90 -47.16 -21.65 -1.93
C MET A 90 -47.98 -22.78 -1.27
N TYR A 91 -47.29 -23.83 -0.77
CA TYR A 91 -47.95 -25.05 -0.30
C TYR A 91 -48.02 -25.17 1.22
N PHE A 92 -47.15 -24.49 1.97
CA PHE A 92 -47.07 -24.55 3.43
C PHE A 92 -47.54 -23.24 4.09
N LYS A 93 -48.86 -23.04 4.13
CA LYS A 93 -49.51 -21.81 4.62
C LYS A 93 -49.09 -21.39 6.04
N GLY A 94 -48.83 -22.34 6.94
CA GLY A 94 -48.44 -22.07 8.33
C GLY A 94 -47.07 -21.40 8.49
N VAL A 95 -46.18 -21.55 7.51
CA VAL A 95 -44.83 -20.93 7.49
C VAL A 95 -44.66 -20.00 6.30
N ARG A 96 -45.75 -19.66 5.60
CA ARG A 96 -45.71 -18.88 4.35
C ARG A 96 -44.99 -17.54 4.52
N VAL A 97 -45.33 -16.78 5.56
CA VAL A 97 -44.75 -15.46 5.81
C VAL A 97 -43.23 -15.55 6.02
N LEU A 98 -42.79 -16.52 6.83
CA LEU A 98 -41.36 -16.77 7.08
C LEU A 98 -40.62 -17.11 5.79
N LEU A 99 -41.19 -18.00 4.97
CA LEU A 99 -40.59 -18.41 3.70
C LEU A 99 -40.56 -17.29 2.66
N GLN A 100 -41.56 -16.42 2.61
CA GLN A 100 -41.57 -15.26 1.71
C GLN A 100 -40.53 -14.23 2.10
N ILE A 101 -40.40 -13.93 3.40
CA ILE A 101 -39.36 -13.00 3.90
C ILE A 101 -37.97 -13.56 3.61
N GLY A 102 -37.72 -14.84 3.97
CA GLY A 102 -36.44 -15.48 3.69
C GLY A 102 -36.12 -15.55 2.19
N GLY A 103 -37.11 -15.93 1.36
CA GLY A 103 -36.95 -15.96 -0.10
C GLY A 103 -36.62 -14.60 -0.70
N PHE A 104 -37.24 -13.52 -0.21
CA PHE A 104 -36.93 -12.16 -0.67
C PHE A 104 -35.53 -11.71 -0.25
N MET A 105 -35.08 -12.04 0.97
CA MET A 105 -33.70 -11.75 1.40
C MET A 105 -32.66 -12.42 0.51
N PHE A 106 -32.84 -13.70 0.18
CA PHE A 106 -31.94 -14.41 -0.72
C PHE A 106 -31.99 -13.87 -2.15
N PHE A 107 -33.16 -13.42 -2.62
CA PHE A 107 -33.30 -12.78 -3.92
C PHE A 107 -32.50 -11.47 -4.00
N VAL A 108 -32.64 -10.59 -3.01
CA VAL A 108 -31.87 -9.33 -2.95
C VAL A 108 -30.37 -9.61 -2.89
N ALA A 109 -29.95 -10.58 -2.06
CA ALA A 109 -28.55 -11.00 -2.00
C ALA A 109 -28.04 -11.53 -3.35
N ALA A 110 -28.86 -12.31 -4.08
CA ALA A 110 -28.51 -12.81 -5.41
C ALA A 110 -28.32 -11.67 -6.42
N CYS A 111 -29.19 -10.66 -6.40
CA CYS A 111 -29.07 -9.48 -7.26
C CYS A 111 -27.82 -8.66 -6.94
N LEU A 112 -27.53 -8.42 -5.66
CA LEU A 112 -26.34 -7.66 -5.25
C LEU A 112 -25.04 -8.41 -5.59
N ALA A 113 -24.97 -9.71 -5.31
CA ALA A 113 -23.83 -10.54 -5.66
C ALA A 113 -23.65 -10.65 -7.18
N GLY A 114 -24.74 -10.82 -7.93
CA GLY A 114 -24.72 -10.86 -9.39
C GLY A 114 -24.25 -9.55 -10.00
N PHE A 115 -24.73 -8.41 -9.48
CA PHE A 115 -24.29 -7.08 -9.91
C PHE A 115 -22.82 -6.83 -9.56
N GLY A 116 -22.39 -7.19 -8.35
CA GLY A 116 -21.00 -7.11 -7.92
C GLY A 116 -20.06 -7.89 -8.84
N ASN A 117 -20.46 -9.11 -9.26
CA ASN A 117 -19.68 -9.94 -10.18
C ASN A 117 -19.73 -9.46 -11.65
N TRP A 118 -20.76 -8.71 -12.05
CA TRP A 118 -20.88 -8.15 -13.39
C TRP A 118 -19.96 -6.93 -13.60
N LEU A 119 -19.70 -6.17 -12.53
CA LEU A 119 -18.74 -5.07 -12.61
C LEU A 119 -17.33 -5.58 -12.93
N PRO A 120 -16.58 -4.91 -13.84
CA PRO A 120 -15.19 -5.26 -14.11
C PRO A 120 -14.39 -5.25 -12.80
N GLN A 121 -13.98 -6.45 -12.36
CA GLN A 121 -13.13 -6.57 -11.19
C GLN A 121 -11.76 -6.02 -11.57
N VAL A 122 -11.33 -4.94 -10.90
CA VAL A 122 -9.95 -4.46 -10.98
C VAL A 122 -9.11 -5.52 -10.26
N LYS A 123 -8.63 -6.51 -11.01
CA LYS A 123 -7.64 -7.45 -10.51
C LYS A 123 -6.36 -6.66 -10.29
N ALA A 124 -5.87 -6.64 -9.06
CA ALA A 124 -4.44 -6.45 -8.88
C ALA A 124 -3.82 -7.64 -9.63
N ASP A 125 -3.02 -7.37 -10.67
CA ASP A 125 -2.19 -8.41 -11.24
C ASP A 125 -1.47 -9.09 -10.07
N PRO A 126 -1.41 -10.43 -10.02
CA PRO A 126 -0.58 -11.09 -9.02
C PRO A 126 0.77 -10.39 -9.07
N PRO A 127 1.35 -10.01 -7.90
CA PRO A 127 2.65 -9.35 -7.88
C PRO A 127 3.54 -10.13 -8.83
N PRO A 128 4.20 -9.48 -9.82
CA PRO A 128 5.10 -10.20 -10.69
C PRO A 128 5.93 -11.04 -9.76
N VAL A 129 5.84 -12.37 -9.92
CA VAL A 129 6.59 -13.32 -9.10
C VAL A 129 7.99 -12.75 -9.15
N GLU A 130 8.48 -12.26 -8.00
CA GLU A 130 9.79 -11.64 -7.94
C GLU A 130 10.70 -12.63 -8.63
N GLU A 131 11.11 -12.28 -9.85
CA GLU A 131 12.07 -13.04 -10.62
C GLU A 131 13.19 -13.19 -9.62
N LYS A 132 13.48 -14.42 -9.20
CA LYS A 132 14.52 -14.69 -8.20
C LYS A 132 15.76 -13.97 -8.71
N THR A 133 15.99 -12.76 -8.20
CA THR A 133 17.10 -11.94 -8.62
C THR A 133 18.28 -12.81 -8.28
N ALA A 134 19.06 -13.18 -9.29
CA ALA A 134 20.30 -13.90 -9.06
C ALA A 134 21.04 -13.19 -7.92
N ASP A 135 21.66 -13.95 -7.01
CA ASP A 135 22.34 -13.39 -5.85
C ASP A 135 23.23 -12.23 -6.31
N VAL A 136 23.00 -11.03 -5.77
CA VAL A 136 23.68 -9.78 -6.17
C VAL A 136 25.21 -9.93 -6.06
N ARG A 137 25.66 -10.83 -5.18
CA ARG A 137 27.08 -11.17 -5.01
C ARG A 137 27.66 -11.91 -6.21
N GLN A 138 26.85 -12.65 -6.96
CA GLN A 138 27.24 -13.44 -8.13
C GLN A 138 27.09 -12.69 -9.45
N MET A 139 26.38 -11.57 -9.45
CA MET A 139 26.21 -10.72 -10.63
C MET A 139 27.55 -10.10 -11.09
N SER A 140 27.63 -9.74 -12.37
CA SER A 140 28.68 -8.84 -12.86
C SER A 140 28.50 -7.42 -12.29
N VAL A 141 29.53 -6.59 -12.42
CA VAL A 141 29.46 -5.18 -12.01
C VAL A 141 28.35 -4.44 -12.76
N GLN A 142 28.20 -4.68 -14.06
CA GLN A 142 27.16 -4.03 -14.86
C GLN A 142 25.75 -4.44 -14.42
N GLU A 143 25.52 -5.74 -14.21
CA GLU A 143 24.20 -6.22 -13.75
C GLU A 143 23.83 -5.64 -12.37
N ARG A 144 24.80 -5.53 -11.45
CA ARG A 144 24.61 -4.83 -10.17
C ARG A 144 24.30 -3.36 -10.35
N ALA A 145 25.02 -2.68 -11.24
CA ALA A 145 24.81 -1.27 -11.53
C ALA A 145 23.41 -1.04 -12.13
N ASP A 146 22.96 -1.89 -13.06
CA ASP A 146 21.62 -1.83 -13.66
C ASP A 146 20.54 -2.03 -12.59
N LEU A 147 20.73 -3.00 -11.67
CA LEU A 147 19.84 -3.19 -10.53
C LEU A 147 19.81 -1.94 -9.62
N GLY A 148 20.97 -1.34 -9.36
CA GLY A 148 21.10 -0.09 -8.63
C GLY A 148 20.35 1.06 -9.29
N GLU A 149 20.50 1.24 -10.59
CA GLU A 149 19.78 2.26 -11.36
C GLU A 149 18.26 2.04 -11.27
N LYS A 150 17.80 0.78 -11.38
CA LYS A 150 16.39 0.42 -11.23
C LYS A 150 15.88 0.74 -9.82
N ILE A 151 16.66 0.50 -8.77
CA ILE A 151 16.28 0.85 -7.38
C ILE A 151 16.17 2.38 -7.23
N ILE A 152 17.07 3.14 -7.85
CA ILE A 152 17.10 4.60 -7.72
C ILE A 152 16.00 5.27 -8.55
N PHE A 153 15.83 4.87 -9.81
CA PHE A 153 14.99 5.56 -10.81
C PHE A 153 13.76 4.77 -11.28
N GLY A 154 13.65 3.49 -10.91
CA GLY A 154 12.52 2.62 -11.25
C GLY A 154 12.73 1.79 -12.52
N ALA A 155 13.72 2.14 -13.35
CA ALA A 155 14.11 1.39 -14.54
C ALA A 155 15.59 1.66 -14.89
N VAL A 156 16.20 0.73 -15.65
CA VAL A 156 17.54 0.91 -16.24
C VAL A 156 17.47 1.97 -17.34
N GLY A 157 18.48 2.84 -17.42
CA GLY A 157 18.54 3.97 -18.35
C GLY A 157 17.66 5.17 -17.99
N ALA A 158 16.95 5.12 -16.85
CA ALA A 158 16.04 6.19 -16.44
C ALA A 158 16.73 7.33 -15.66
N SER A 159 18.04 7.25 -15.41
CA SER A 159 18.80 8.29 -14.69
C SER A 159 18.82 9.67 -15.37
N GLY A 160 18.57 9.72 -16.69
CA GLY A 160 18.38 10.95 -17.46
C GLY A 160 16.94 11.46 -17.51
N THR A 161 15.97 10.67 -17.05
CA THR A 161 14.54 10.98 -17.15
C THR A 161 14.07 11.80 -15.95
N GLN A 162 13.54 13.00 -16.22
CA GLN A 162 12.99 13.87 -15.18
C GLN A 162 11.79 13.20 -14.50
N GLY A 163 11.84 13.10 -13.17
CA GLY A 163 10.77 12.50 -12.36
C GLY A 163 10.82 10.98 -12.26
N ALA A 164 11.85 10.31 -12.80
CA ALA A 164 12.07 8.89 -12.59
C ALA A 164 12.43 8.61 -11.13
N ILE A 165 11.65 7.76 -10.47
CA ILE A 165 11.75 7.46 -9.04
C ILE A 165 11.53 5.96 -8.84
N GLY A 166 12.54 5.30 -8.28
CA GLY A 166 12.48 3.90 -7.89
C GLY A 166 12.22 3.70 -6.40
N LYS A 167 12.35 2.46 -5.93
CA LYS A 167 12.16 2.07 -4.52
C LYS A 167 13.02 2.91 -3.57
N GLY A 168 14.26 3.22 -3.97
CA GLY A 168 15.20 4.01 -3.16
C GLY A 168 14.78 5.46 -2.96
N GLN A 169 13.85 5.99 -3.79
CA GLN A 169 13.34 7.36 -3.71
C GLN A 169 14.40 8.49 -3.77
N CYS A 170 15.67 8.15 -4.00
CA CYS A 170 16.79 9.08 -3.96
C CYS A 170 16.61 10.32 -4.88
N PRO A 171 16.04 10.21 -6.11
CA PRO A 171 15.82 11.36 -7.00
C PRO A 171 14.83 12.40 -6.48
N LEU A 172 14.06 12.11 -5.42
CA LEU A 172 13.21 13.11 -4.77
C LEU A 172 14.04 14.22 -4.09
N CYS A 173 15.21 13.84 -3.57
CA CYS A 173 16.04 14.70 -2.75
C CYS A 173 17.42 14.98 -3.38
N HIS A 174 17.98 14.05 -4.15
CA HIS A 174 19.32 14.18 -4.69
C HIS A 174 19.33 14.48 -6.19
N GLY A 175 20.27 15.34 -6.59
CA GLY A 175 20.69 15.45 -7.98
C GLY A 175 21.72 14.37 -8.33
N PHE A 176 21.73 13.92 -9.58
CA PHE A 176 22.69 12.93 -10.08
C PHE A 176 23.54 13.45 -11.25
N GLN A 177 23.17 14.59 -11.84
CA GLN A 177 23.89 15.20 -12.95
C GLN A 177 24.87 16.27 -12.43
N LYS A 178 25.98 16.44 -13.13
CA LYS A 178 26.97 17.48 -12.81
C LYS A 178 26.32 18.86 -12.80
N GLY A 179 26.51 19.61 -11.71
CA GLY A 179 25.98 20.97 -11.58
C GLY A 179 24.48 21.06 -11.24
N PHE A 180 23.77 19.94 -11.12
CA PHE A 180 22.38 19.94 -10.66
C PHE A 180 22.33 20.41 -9.19
N LEU A 181 21.68 21.54 -8.94
CA LEU A 181 21.45 22.05 -7.60
C LEU A 181 20.17 21.42 -7.06
N SER A 182 20.30 20.61 -6.02
CA SER A 182 19.15 20.23 -5.19
C SER A 182 19.14 21.16 -3.97
N GLU A 183 17.95 21.57 -3.53
CA GLU A 183 17.79 22.33 -2.29
C GLU A 183 17.58 21.42 -1.08
N ARG A 184 17.27 20.14 -1.31
CA ARG A 184 16.90 19.19 -0.24
C ARG A 184 18.06 18.32 0.23
N ALA A 185 18.97 17.93 -0.66
CA ALA A 185 20.11 17.10 -0.30
C ALA A 185 21.30 17.31 -1.25
N PRO A 186 22.53 16.98 -0.83
CA PRO A 186 23.71 17.17 -1.66
C PRO A 186 23.59 16.43 -3.00
N ASN A 187 24.14 17.00 -4.06
CA ASN A 187 24.28 16.29 -5.33
C ASN A 187 25.13 15.02 -5.13
N LEU A 188 24.76 13.89 -5.74
CA LEU A 188 25.44 12.60 -5.67
C LEU A 188 26.41 12.36 -6.84
N PHE A 189 26.44 13.23 -7.84
CA PHE A 189 27.47 13.23 -8.88
C PHE A 189 28.87 13.34 -8.25
N GLY A 190 29.77 12.42 -8.59
CA GLY A 190 31.13 12.34 -8.04
C GLY A 190 31.19 12.07 -6.54
N VAL A 191 30.16 11.46 -5.93
CA VAL A 191 30.16 11.16 -4.50
C VAL A 191 31.31 10.25 -4.05
N PRO A 192 31.75 9.21 -4.81
CA PRO A 192 32.85 8.36 -4.35
C PRO A 192 34.16 9.13 -4.13
N THR A 193 34.48 10.05 -5.04
CA THR A 193 35.66 10.92 -4.90
C THR A 193 35.48 11.94 -3.79
N ARG A 194 34.30 12.60 -3.75
CA ARG A 194 34.00 13.65 -2.76
C ARG A 194 33.93 13.10 -1.34
N ALA A 195 33.55 11.84 -1.15
CA ALA A 195 33.50 11.19 0.16
C ALA A 195 34.83 11.35 0.91
N MET A 196 35.96 11.11 0.25
CA MET A 196 37.30 11.24 0.84
C MET A 196 37.66 12.68 1.25
N GLU A 197 37.05 13.68 0.60
CA GLU A 197 37.18 15.09 1.00
C GLU A 197 36.31 15.41 2.22
N ARG A 198 35.10 14.84 2.28
CA ARG A 198 34.16 15.01 3.40
C ARG A 198 34.68 14.44 4.70
N LEU A 199 35.38 13.30 4.64
CA LEU A 199 36.06 12.70 5.78
C LEU A 199 37.10 13.63 6.44
N LYS A 200 37.63 14.60 5.69
CA LYS A 200 38.59 15.60 6.20
C LYS A 200 37.92 16.85 6.78
N ASP A 201 36.59 16.98 6.66
CA ASP A 201 35.84 18.11 7.23
C ASP A 201 35.94 18.04 8.77
N PRO A 202 36.40 19.11 9.45
CA PRO A 202 36.49 19.13 10.91
C PRO A 202 35.16 18.79 11.60
N ARG A 203 34.01 19.09 10.97
CA ARG A 203 32.69 18.80 11.51
C ARG A 203 32.32 17.32 11.49
N TYR A 204 32.97 16.53 10.63
CA TYR A 204 32.78 15.08 10.59
C TYR A 204 33.20 14.42 11.92
N SER A 205 34.16 15.03 12.64
CA SER A 205 34.56 14.64 13.99
C SER A 205 34.96 13.16 14.11
N GLN A 206 35.72 12.65 13.14
CA GLN A 206 36.09 11.23 13.00
C GLN A 206 36.59 10.55 14.29
N ALA A 207 37.34 11.29 15.11
CA ALA A 207 37.99 10.76 16.31
C ALA A 207 37.14 10.87 17.58
N ASP A 208 36.07 11.67 17.57
CA ASP A 208 35.29 11.97 18.77
C ASP A 208 33.84 12.35 18.40
N PRO A 209 32.92 11.37 18.39
CA PRO A 209 31.50 11.61 18.10
C PRO A 209 30.85 12.67 19.00
N SER A 210 31.36 12.88 20.22
CA SER A 210 30.82 13.87 21.16
C SER A 210 31.01 15.32 20.68
N LYS A 211 31.98 15.55 19.79
CA LYS A 211 32.31 16.88 19.25
C LYS A 211 31.48 17.30 18.04
N ARG A 212 30.63 16.40 17.50
CA ARG A 212 29.74 16.74 16.39
C ARG A 212 28.81 17.86 16.82
N ASP A 213 28.51 18.81 15.93
CA ASP A 213 27.54 19.89 16.22
C ASP A 213 26.11 19.52 15.79
N THR A 214 25.85 18.28 15.37
CA THR A 214 24.54 17.83 14.90
C THR A 214 23.60 17.41 16.04
N VAL A 215 22.30 17.29 15.74
CA VAL A 215 21.26 16.87 16.69
C VAL A 215 21.44 15.43 17.17
N GLN A 216 22.13 14.60 16.38
CA GLN A 216 22.45 13.22 16.72
C GLN A 216 23.96 13.03 16.72
N LYS A 217 24.54 12.88 17.91
CA LYS A 217 25.99 12.65 18.06
C LYS A 217 26.37 11.26 17.56
N GLU A 218 25.55 10.25 17.82
CA GLU A 218 25.82 8.86 17.40
C GLU A 218 24.50 8.10 17.25
N ALA A 219 24.29 7.44 16.11
CA ALA A 219 23.13 6.54 15.90
C ALA A 219 23.42 5.08 16.21
N CYS A 220 24.70 4.70 16.13
CA CYS A 220 25.18 3.34 16.29
C CYS A 220 26.61 3.39 16.85
N PRO A 221 27.05 2.38 17.63
CA PRO A 221 28.45 2.31 18.06
C PRO A 221 29.40 2.37 16.86
N GLY A 222 30.22 3.42 16.79
CA GLY A 222 31.18 3.62 15.71
C GLY A 222 30.64 4.42 14.51
N CYS A 223 29.40 4.89 14.53
CA CYS A 223 28.90 5.85 13.54
C CYS A 223 29.75 7.15 13.58
N GLY A 224 30.07 7.68 12.40
CA GLY A 224 30.99 8.79 12.12
C GLY A 224 32.48 8.46 12.26
N THR A 225 32.84 7.21 11.91
CA THR A 225 34.22 6.71 11.89
C THR A 225 34.60 6.10 10.53
N ALA A 226 33.87 6.45 9.47
CA ALA A 226 34.21 6.02 8.13
C ALA A 226 35.63 6.48 7.71
N LYS A 227 36.32 5.60 7.00
CA LYS A 227 37.71 5.78 6.53
C LYS A 227 37.83 5.71 5.01
N THR A 228 36.85 5.12 4.34
CA THR A 228 36.82 4.89 2.90
C THR A 228 35.56 5.51 2.28
N ALA A 229 35.50 5.56 0.95
CA ALA A 229 34.38 6.17 0.24
C ALA A 229 33.08 5.40 0.45
N GLU A 230 33.15 4.06 0.42
CA GLU A 230 32.04 3.16 0.68
C GLU A 230 31.59 3.19 2.14
N GLU A 231 32.52 3.29 3.10
CA GLU A 231 32.14 3.50 4.49
C GLU A 231 31.43 4.85 4.69
N TYR A 232 31.89 5.91 4.02
CA TYR A 232 31.23 7.22 4.11
C TYR A 232 29.80 7.18 3.54
N ILE A 233 29.60 6.50 2.41
CA ILE A 233 28.28 6.33 1.79
C ILE A 233 27.38 5.49 2.70
N ALA A 234 27.84 4.33 3.16
CA ALA A 234 27.08 3.46 4.06
C ALA A 234 26.70 4.16 5.37
N GLU A 235 27.62 4.94 5.94
CA GLU A 235 27.37 5.71 7.15
C GLU A 235 26.39 6.86 6.92
N SER A 236 26.50 7.58 5.79
CA SER A 236 25.54 8.63 5.43
C SER A 236 24.12 8.07 5.27
N HIS A 237 24.00 6.83 4.79
CA HIS A 237 22.74 6.10 4.65
C HIS A 237 22.18 5.59 6.00
N ALA A 238 23.06 5.19 6.92
CA ALA A 238 22.67 4.63 8.23
C ALA A 238 22.45 5.71 9.30
N CYS A 239 23.27 6.76 9.31
CA CYS A 239 23.20 7.89 10.23
C CYS A 239 23.31 9.24 9.50
N PRO A 240 22.26 9.69 8.79
CA PRO A 240 22.30 10.96 8.06
C PRO A 240 22.53 12.18 8.97
N ASN A 241 22.17 12.10 10.25
CA ASN A 241 22.41 13.15 11.24
C ASN A 241 23.81 13.10 11.88
N CYS A 242 24.62 12.05 11.66
CA CYS A 242 25.98 12.01 12.20
C CYS A 242 26.90 13.02 11.50
N TYR A 243 26.64 13.29 10.22
CA TYR A 243 27.31 14.37 9.48
C TYR A 243 26.35 14.98 8.48
N VAL A 244 26.06 16.27 8.68
CA VAL A 244 25.23 17.05 7.76
C VAL A 244 26.13 17.92 6.90
N VAL A 245 26.03 17.76 5.58
CA VAL A 245 26.78 18.58 4.63
C VAL A 245 26.32 20.04 4.75
N ALA A 246 27.29 20.98 4.78
CA ALA A 246 26.99 22.41 4.84
C ALA A 246 26.00 22.84 3.75
N GLY A 247 24.97 23.58 4.14
CA GLY A 247 23.92 24.11 3.28
C GLY A 247 22.75 23.15 3.02
N PHE A 248 22.76 21.95 3.60
CA PHE A 248 21.75 20.92 3.34
C PHE A 248 21.00 20.43 4.59
N GLY A 249 21.19 21.07 5.74
CA GLY A 249 20.36 20.79 6.89
C GLY A 249 18.95 21.36 6.76
N VAL A 250 18.05 20.85 7.60
CA VAL A 250 16.70 21.37 7.75
C VAL A 250 16.77 22.87 8.08
N LYS A 251 16.01 23.68 7.34
CA LYS A 251 15.98 25.13 7.50
C LYS A 251 15.68 25.53 8.94
N GLY A 252 16.51 26.40 9.52
CA GLY A 252 16.40 26.83 10.92
C GLY A 252 17.21 25.99 11.91
N THR A 253 17.82 24.88 11.47
CA THR A 253 18.70 24.06 12.32
C THR A 253 20.17 24.41 12.21
N ASN A 254 20.56 25.30 11.28
CA ASN A 254 21.96 25.64 10.96
C ASN A 254 22.81 24.40 10.65
N ASP A 255 22.34 23.56 9.74
CA ASP A 255 23.00 22.30 9.35
C ASP A 255 23.20 21.29 10.49
N ARG A 256 22.32 21.30 11.50
CA ARG A 256 22.41 20.35 12.63
C ARG A 256 21.52 19.13 12.46
N GLU A 257 20.48 19.23 11.64
CA GLU A 257 19.54 18.14 11.36
C GLU A 257 19.47 17.89 9.85
N SER A 258 19.59 16.63 9.44
CA SER A 258 19.49 16.18 8.05
C SER A 258 18.03 15.91 7.66
N PRO A 259 17.58 16.36 6.48
CA PRO A 259 16.26 15.98 5.94
C PRO A 259 16.25 14.54 5.37
N MET A 260 17.41 13.89 5.27
CA MET A 260 17.53 12.54 4.73
C MET A 260 17.15 11.49 5.80
N PRO A 261 16.23 10.56 5.50
CA PRO A 261 15.91 9.46 6.41
C PRO A 261 17.00 8.39 6.39
N ALA A 262 17.10 7.59 7.45
CA ALA A 262 17.92 6.39 7.44
C ALA A 262 17.30 5.35 6.49
N ILE A 263 17.96 5.07 5.37
CA ILE A 263 17.34 4.38 4.23
C ILE A 263 17.08 2.87 4.45
N HIS A 264 17.69 2.29 5.49
CA HIS A 264 17.43 0.92 5.96
C HIS A 264 16.13 0.82 6.78
N LYS A 265 15.53 1.96 7.15
CA LYS A 265 14.27 2.04 7.90
C LYS A 265 13.13 2.50 6.97
N PRO A 266 11.86 2.24 7.34
CA PRO A 266 10.71 2.81 6.63
C PRO A 266 10.82 4.35 6.51
N PRO A 267 10.35 4.95 5.40
CA PRO A 267 9.53 4.34 4.34
C PRO A 267 10.32 3.68 3.20
N ILE A 268 11.65 3.82 3.15
CA ILE A 268 12.47 3.32 2.03
C ILE A 268 12.81 1.83 2.22
N ALA A 269 13.25 1.47 3.43
CA ALA A 269 13.49 0.08 3.86
C ALA A 269 14.28 -0.76 2.83
N LEU A 270 15.42 -0.24 2.38
CA LEU A 270 16.33 -1.01 1.54
C LEU A 270 17.00 -2.16 2.34
N ASN A 271 17.24 -3.27 1.67
CA ASN A 271 17.98 -4.41 2.20
C ASN A 271 19.47 -4.39 1.76
N PHE A 272 20.27 -5.34 2.26
CA PHE A 272 21.71 -5.40 1.94
C PHE A 272 22.01 -5.61 0.46
N ASP A 273 21.23 -6.42 -0.24
CA ASP A 273 21.43 -6.67 -1.67
C ASP A 273 21.14 -5.38 -2.48
N GLU A 274 20.15 -4.61 -2.04
CA GLU A 274 19.80 -3.32 -2.62
C GLU A 274 20.86 -2.25 -2.32
N PHE A 275 21.45 -2.25 -1.13
CA PHE A 275 22.60 -1.39 -0.82
C PHE A 275 23.79 -1.69 -1.73
N ILE A 276 24.12 -2.97 -1.92
CA ILE A 276 25.21 -3.40 -2.81
C ILE A 276 24.96 -2.88 -4.23
N ALA A 277 23.75 -3.04 -4.75
CA ALA A 277 23.41 -2.58 -6.10
C ALA A 277 23.47 -1.04 -6.24
N VAL A 278 22.88 -0.31 -5.29
CA VAL A 278 22.87 1.17 -5.28
C VAL A 278 24.29 1.73 -5.21
N ASP A 279 25.12 1.25 -4.28
CA ASP A 279 26.49 1.71 -4.13
C ASP A 279 27.33 1.31 -5.36
N THR A 280 27.16 0.09 -5.89
CA THR A 280 27.84 -0.32 -7.14
C THR A 280 27.53 0.66 -8.27
N TRP A 281 26.28 1.08 -8.43
CA TRP A 281 25.91 2.05 -9.46
C TRP A 281 26.53 3.43 -9.22
N LEU A 282 26.60 3.90 -7.96
CA LEU A 282 27.21 5.20 -7.61
C LEU A 282 28.69 5.29 -7.99
N PHE A 283 29.43 4.18 -7.93
CA PHE A 283 30.83 4.11 -8.36
C PHE A 283 30.94 3.89 -9.88
N ALA A 284 30.25 2.87 -10.40
CA ALA A 284 30.36 2.47 -11.80
C ALA A 284 29.97 3.60 -12.78
N ARG A 285 28.95 4.40 -12.45
CA ARG A 285 28.52 5.54 -13.29
C ARG A 285 29.59 6.63 -13.44
N GLU A 286 30.48 6.75 -12.47
CA GLU A 286 31.56 7.73 -12.46
C GLU A 286 32.84 7.18 -13.12
N GLY A 287 32.77 5.96 -13.67
CA GLY A 287 33.92 5.26 -14.25
C GLY A 287 34.94 4.80 -13.21
N ILE A 288 34.53 4.66 -11.94
CA ILE A 288 35.36 4.19 -10.84
C ILE A 288 35.01 2.73 -10.59
N ASP A 289 36.02 1.86 -10.44
CA ASP A 289 35.81 0.47 -10.06
C ASP A 289 35.08 0.42 -8.71
N PRO A 290 33.88 -0.19 -8.65
CA PRO A 290 33.12 -0.27 -7.41
C PRO A 290 33.82 -1.23 -6.43
N PRO A 291 33.70 -0.99 -5.12
CA PRO A 291 34.08 -1.98 -4.11
C PRO A 291 33.30 -3.28 -4.33
N THR A 292 33.88 -4.37 -3.86
CA THR A 292 33.23 -5.68 -3.92
C THR A 292 31.94 -5.71 -3.09
N PRO A 293 30.97 -6.58 -3.42
CA PRO A 293 29.77 -6.76 -2.63
C PRO A 293 30.02 -7.00 -1.14
N GLU A 294 31.09 -7.73 -0.80
CA GLU A 294 31.48 -8.00 0.58
C GLU A 294 31.99 -6.75 1.29
N GLU A 295 32.81 -5.92 0.63
CA GLU A 295 33.28 -4.64 1.18
C GLU A 295 32.10 -3.69 1.46
N ILE A 296 31.16 -3.58 0.51
CA ILE A 296 29.96 -2.76 0.70
C ILE A 296 29.12 -3.31 1.86
N GLU A 297 28.82 -4.61 1.87
CA GLU A 297 28.02 -5.23 2.92
C GLU A 297 28.65 -5.04 4.32
N ASN A 298 29.97 -5.19 4.42
CA ASN A 298 30.70 -4.98 5.67
C ASN A 298 30.66 -3.51 6.11
N ALA A 299 30.73 -2.56 5.17
CA ALA A 299 30.55 -1.14 5.46
C ALA A 299 29.18 -0.86 6.07
N TYR A 300 28.09 -1.40 5.50
CA TYR A 300 26.76 -1.25 6.10
C TYR A 300 26.61 -1.98 7.44
N LYS A 301 27.16 -3.19 7.58
CA LYS A 301 27.13 -3.93 8.85
C LYS A 301 27.87 -3.22 9.99
N LYS A 302 28.89 -2.42 9.67
CA LYS A 302 29.59 -1.57 10.62
C LYS A 302 28.69 -0.47 11.18
N PHE A 303 27.79 0.10 10.37
CA PHE A 303 26.96 1.24 10.76
C PHE A 303 25.48 0.94 11.03
N ILE A 304 25.03 -0.29 10.72
CA ILE A 304 23.68 -0.76 11.03
C ILE A 304 23.77 -1.83 12.14
N PRO A 305 23.37 -1.50 13.38
CA PRO A 305 23.33 -2.45 14.49
C PRO A 305 22.52 -3.69 14.13
N GLU A 306 22.91 -4.85 14.66
CA GLU A 306 22.26 -6.13 14.33
C GLU A 306 20.74 -6.12 14.54
N ALA A 307 20.27 -5.45 15.61
CA ALA A 307 18.85 -5.30 15.91
C ALA A 307 18.07 -4.48 14.85
N ASP A 308 18.77 -3.58 14.15
CA ASP A 308 18.21 -2.66 13.16
C ASP A 308 18.45 -3.13 11.72
N ARG A 309 19.09 -4.30 11.53
CA ARG A 309 19.39 -4.81 10.19
C ARG A 309 18.12 -5.16 9.42
N PRO A 310 18.07 -4.86 8.11
CA PRO A 310 16.99 -5.30 7.25
C PRO A 310 16.84 -6.83 7.34
N LYS A 311 15.64 -7.29 7.71
CA LYS A 311 15.36 -8.73 7.76
C LYS A 311 15.26 -9.28 6.33
N PRO A 312 15.69 -10.53 6.08
CA PRO A 312 15.50 -11.18 4.80
C PRO A 312 14.03 -11.13 4.36
N ALA A 313 13.80 -10.93 3.08
CA ALA A 313 12.46 -11.05 2.50
C ALA A 313 11.88 -12.44 2.85
N GLY A 314 10.75 -12.48 3.57
CA GLY A 314 10.08 -13.73 3.97
C GLY A 314 10.21 -14.17 5.45
N ALA A 315 10.90 -13.42 6.31
CA ALA A 315 10.90 -13.70 7.75
C ALA A 315 9.53 -13.37 8.41
N PRO A 316 9.00 -14.19 9.34
CA PRO A 316 7.81 -13.85 10.10
C PRO A 316 8.00 -12.53 10.87
N GLY A 317 7.18 -11.53 10.58
CA GLY A 317 7.32 -10.19 11.15
C GLY A 317 8.29 -9.26 10.40
N ALA A 318 8.70 -9.60 9.17
CA ALA A 318 9.12 -8.60 8.20
C ALA A 318 7.89 -7.72 7.86
N ALA A 319 8.00 -6.41 8.11
CA ALA A 319 7.03 -5.48 7.55
C ALA A 319 6.97 -5.71 6.03
N PRO A 320 5.78 -5.69 5.40
CA PRO A 320 5.68 -5.95 3.97
C PRO A 320 6.69 -5.04 3.26
N ALA A 321 7.53 -5.67 2.42
CA ALA A 321 8.33 -4.96 1.44
C ALA A 321 7.41 -3.98 0.70
N GLY A 322 8.00 -2.87 0.25
CA GLY A 322 7.31 -1.75 -0.36
C GLY A 322 6.18 -2.14 -1.34
N PRO A 323 5.25 -1.20 -1.57
CA PRO A 323 3.94 -1.49 -2.14
C PRO A 323 3.94 -2.45 -3.33
N VAL A 324 3.03 -3.42 -3.23
CA VAL A 324 2.60 -4.29 -4.33
C VAL A 324 2.26 -3.41 -5.54
N PRO A 325 2.79 -3.70 -6.75
CA PRO A 325 2.41 -2.97 -7.96
C PRO A 325 0.88 -2.98 -8.13
N GLY A 326 0.26 -1.81 -8.03
CA GLY A 326 -1.18 -1.62 -8.24
C GLY A 326 -2.08 -1.70 -6.99
N ALA A 327 -1.56 -2.06 -5.81
CA ALA A 327 -2.33 -1.90 -4.57
C ALA A 327 -2.14 -0.49 -4.00
N PRO A 328 -3.18 0.14 -3.42
CA PRO A 328 -2.98 1.35 -2.64
C PRO A 328 -1.95 1.09 -1.53
N VAL A 329 -0.82 1.79 -1.60
CA VAL A 329 0.29 1.74 -0.64
C VAL A 329 -0.15 2.16 0.76
N VAL A 330 -1.23 2.96 0.81
CA VAL A 330 -1.80 3.52 2.03
C VAL A 330 -3.26 3.11 2.11
N THR A 331 -3.57 2.32 3.14
CA THR A 331 -4.89 1.72 3.34
C THR A 331 -5.76 2.52 4.32
N GLY A 332 -5.21 3.54 4.95
CA GLY A 332 -5.96 4.35 5.90
C GLY A 332 -6.20 3.63 7.22
N ASP A 333 -5.64 2.43 7.43
CA ASP A 333 -5.53 1.81 8.74
C ASP A 333 -4.47 2.52 9.60
N GLU A 334 -3.57 3.24 8.94
CA GLU A 334 -2.52 3.99 9.59
C GLU A 334 -3.02 5.26 10.31
N PRO A 335 -2.31 5.72 11.35
CA PRO A 335 -2.43 7.07 11.89
C PRO A 335 -2.24 8.13 10.82
N VAL A 336 -2.91 9.28 10.95
CA VAL A 336 -2.93 10.28 9.87
C VAL A 336 -1.53 10.86 9.55
N ASN A 337 -0.65 10.96 10.54
CA ASN A 337 0.74 11.37 10.34
C ASN A 337 1.53 10.37 9.48
N GLU A 338 1.31 9.07 9.67
CA GLU A 338 1.97 8.04 8.87
C GLU A 338 1.47 8.04 7.43
N ILE A 339 0.19 8.36 7.20
CA ILE A 339 -0.37 8.51 5.85
C ILE A 339 0.40 9.58 5.07
N PHE A 340 0.63 10.76 5.67
CA PHE A 340 1.38 11.84 5.01
C PHE A 340 2.84 11.45 4.72
N ILE A 341 3.44 10.60 5.55
CA ILE A 341 4.81 10.09 5.37
C ILE A 341 4.84 9.06 4.25
N LYS A 342 4.00 8.02 4.31
CA LYS A 342 3.94 6.95 3.30
C LYS A 342 3.53 7.47 1.92
N ALA A 343 2.64 8.44 1.87
CA ALA A 343 2.23 9.11 0.64
C ALA A 343 3.23 10.17 0.14
N LEU A 344 4.32 10.41 0.90
CA LEU A 344 5.37 11.39 0.62
C LEU A 344 4.87 12.84 0.49
N CYS A 345 3.69 13.16 1.02
CA CYS A 345 3.14 14.51 1.00
C CYS A 345 4.09 15.49 1.72
N PHE A 346 4.69 15.04 2.83
CA PHE A 346 5.62 15.82 3.65
C PHE A 346 6.86 16.30 2.89
N ALA A 347 7.27 15.57 1.84
CA ALA A 347 8.48 15.88 1.09
C ALA A 347 8.32 17.21 0.34
N CYS A 348 7.15 17.44 -0.26
CA CYS A 348 6.89 18.61 -1.08
C CYS A 348 6.11 19.71 -0.34
N HIS A 349 5.26 19.35 0.62
CA HIS A 349 4.39 20.30 1.31
C HIS A 349 4.82 20.57 2.75
N THR A 350 4.63 21.82 3.17
CA THR A 350 4.63 22.16 4.59
C THR A 350 3.27 21.80 5.17
N ILE A 351 3.24 20.93 6.18
CA ILE A 351 1.99 20.42 6.78
C ILE A 351 2.06 20.62 8.30
N PRO A 352 1.42 21.68 8.84
CA PRO A 352 1.44 21.95 10.27
C PRO A 352 0.95 20.74 11.09
N GLY A 353 1.66 20.45 12.17
CA GLY A 353 1.38 19.33 13.08
C GLY A 353 1.90 17.98 12.63
N ILE A 354 2.43 17.85 11.41
CA ILE A 354 3.13 16.65 10.94
C ILE A 354 4.64 16.87 11.06
N GLN A 355 5.31 16.06 11.87
CA GLN A 355 6.76 16.16 12.08
C GLN A 355 7.53 15.96 10.76
N GLY A 356 8.50 16.84 10.50
CA GLY A 356 9.33 16.78 9.29
C GLY A 356 8.67 17.28 8.00
N ALA A 357 7.37 17.63 8.03
CA ALA A 357 6.66 18.16 6.87
C ALA A 357 6.92 19.66 6.68
N VAL A 358 8.10 19.98 6.15
CA VAL A 358 8.57 21.36 5.88
C VAL A 358 8.87 21.60 4.40
N GLY A 359 8.29 20.79 3.52
CA GLY A 359 8.47 20.94 2.08
C GLY A 359 7.99 22.29 1.55
N VAL A 360 8.71 22.85 0.58
CA VAL A 360 8.39 24.15 -0.05
C VAL A 360 8.17 24.06 -1.56
N VAL A 361 8.27 22.84 -2.11
CA VAL A 361 8.06 22.56 -3.54
C VAL A 361 6.58 22.68 -3.90
N GLY A 362 5.70 22.36 -2.95
CA GLY A 362 4.26 22.57 -3.03
C GLY A 362 3.80 23.59 -1.98
N PRO A 363 2.56 24.09 -2.08
CA PRO A 363 2.02 25.08 -1.15
C PRO A 363 1.92 24.54 0.29
N LYS A 364 2.04 25.44 1.26
CA LYS A 364 1.70 25.15 2.66
C LYS A 364 0.23 24.74 2.77
N LEU A 365 -0.03 23.63 3.45
CA LEU A 365 -1.36 23.04 3.57
C LEU A 365 -2.08 23.52 4.82
N VAL A 366 -2.68 24.71 4.75
CA VAL A 366 -3.61 25.27 5.74
C VAL A 366 -4.98 25.47 5.10
N GLU A 367 -5.58 24.38 4.66
CA GLU A 367 -6.66 24.41 3.68
C GLU A 367 -7.98 24.99 4.22
N ARG A 368 -8.18 25.05 5.54
CA ARG A 368 -9.30 25.80 6.13
C ARG A 368 -9.24 27.28 5.78
N THR A 369 -8.03 27.86 5.71
CA THR A 369 -7.80 29.26 5.32
C THR A 369 -7.66 29.41 3.80
N ASN A 370 -6.92 28.52 3.16
CA ASN A 370 -6.53 28.69 1.76
C ASN A 370 -7.63 28.30 0.77
N ALA A 371 -8.31 27.17 0.98
CA ALA A 371 -9.26 26.64 0.00
C ALA A 371 -10.41 27.62 -0.30
N PRO A 372 -11.04 28.32 0.68
CA PRO A 372 -12.09 29.29 0.37
C PRO A 372 -11.64 30.45 -0.53
N ASN A 373 -10.37 30.84 -0.45
CA ASN A 373 -9.81 31.89 -1.32
C ASN A 373 -9.50 31.33 -2.71
N ARG A 374 -8.95 30.12 -2.80
CA ARG A 374 -8.62 29.44 -4.06
C ARG A 374 -9.87 29.08 -4.87
N LEU A 375 -10.96 28.69 -4.21
CA LEU A 375 -12.26 28.46 -4.84
C LEU A 375 -12.86 29.71 -5.50
N LYS A 376 -12.43 30.92 -5.07
CA LYS A 376 -12.84 32.20 -5.65
C LYS A 376 -11.85 32.73 -6.69
N ASP A 377 -10.72 32.05 -6.89
CA ASP A 377 -9.73 32.44 -7.89
C ASP A 377 -10.34 32.32 -9.29
N PRO A 378 -10.29 33.36 -10.13
CA PRO A 378 -10.77 33.30 -11.52
C PRO A 378 -10.12 32.19 -12.35
N ASN A 379 -8.92 31.74 -11.97
CA ASN A 379 -8.19 30.65 -12.63
C ASN A 379 -8.57 29.26 -12.10
N TYR A 380 -9.44 29.16 -11.10
CA TYR A 380 -9.94 27.90 -10.59
C TYR A 380 -10.89 27.25 -11.61
N LYS A 381 -10.41 26.19 -12.26
CA LYS A 381 -11.16 25.40 -13.26
C LYS A 381 -11.75 24.11 -12.68
N GLY A 382 -11.75 24.02 -11.35
CA GLY A 382 -12.28 22.90 -10.60
C GLY A 382 -13.80 22.93 -10.46
N ASN A 383 -14.36 21.84 -9.93
CA ASN A 383 -15.79 21.72 -9.65
C ASN A 383 -16.10 21.73 -8.15
N ALA A 384 -15.09 21.84 -7.29
CA ALA A 384 -15.32 21.84 -5.86
C ALA A 384 -16.04 23.13 -5.42
N THR A 385 -16.90 22.97 -4.44
CA THR A 385 -17.67 24.06 -3.81
C THR A 385 -17.39 24.18 -2.32
N THR A 386 -16.80 23.13 -1.72
CA THR A 386 -16.42 23.10 -0.31
C THR A 386 -14.92 22.89 -0.12
N VAL A 387 -14.40 23.23 1.06
CA VAL A 387 -12.99 22.98 1.42
C VAL A 387 -12.61 21.51 1.25
N ARG A 388 -13.48 20.59 1.68
CA ARG A 388 -13.23 19.15 1.58
C ARG A 388 -13.16 18.68 0.14
N GLU A 389 -14.10 19.13 -0.69
CA GLU A 389 -14.10 18.84 -2.13
C GLU A 389 -12.87 19.40 -2.82
N TYR A 390 -12.43 20.61 -2.45
CA TYR A 390 -11.23 21.23 -3.00
C TYR A 390 -9.98 20.39 -2.69
N ILE A 391 -9.84 19.91 -1.45
CA ILE A 391 -8.72 19.04 -1.05
C ILE A 391 -8.77 17.72 -1.81
N MET A 392 -9.96 17.09 -1.91
CA MET A 392 -10.13 15.85 -2.66
C MET A 392 -9.77 16.02 -4.14
N GLU A 393 -10.26 17.09 -4.77
CA GLU A 393 -9.97 17.39 -6.17
C GLU A 393 -8.49 17.69 -6.40
N SER A 394 -7.83 18.36 -5.45
CA SER A 394 -6.39 18.62 -5.49
C SER A 394 -5.56 17.33 -5.38
N ILE A 395 -6.04 16.31 -4.63
CA ILE A 395 -5.36 15.02 -4.50
C ILE A 395 -5.57 14.13 -5.72
N ILE A 396 -6.81 14.06 -6.22
CA ILE A 396 -7.20 13.15 -7.30
C ILE A 396 -6.87 13.73 -8.69
N THR A 397 -6.95 15.05 -8.84
CA THR A 397 -6.72 15.77 -10.10
C THR A 397 -5.84 17.03 -9.87
N PRO A 398 -4.58 16.87 -9.44
CA PRO A 398 -3.74 17.99 -8.99
C PRO A 398 -3.52 19.09 -10.03
N SER A 399 -3.41 18.74 -11.32
CA SER A 399 -3.23 19.74 -12.38
C SER A 399 -4.51 20.50 -12.77
N LYS A 400 -5.66 20.21 -12.13
CA LYS A 400 -6.92 20.90 -12.45
C LYS A 400 -6.91 22.35 -11.95
N TYR A 401 -6.25 22.59 -10.84
CA TYR A 401 -5.90 23.92 -10.37
C TYR A 401 -4.53 23.89 -9.69
N VAL A 402 -3.57 24.58 -10.28
CA VAL A 402 -2.23 24.74 -9.71
C VAL A 402 -2.19 26.09 -9.02
N VAL A 403 -1.82 26.09 -7.74
CA VAL A 403 -1.72 27.31 -6.95
C VAL A 403 -0.69 28.25 -7.59
N PRO A 404 -1.02 29.53 -7.83
CA PRO A 404 -0.10 30.49 -8.41
C PRO A 404 1.26 30.52 -7.67
N GLY A 405 2.35 30.50 -8.44
CA GLY A 405 3.71 30.46 -7.91
C GLY A 405 4.30 29.06 -7.72
N PHE A 406 3.53 28.00 -7.98
CA PHE A 406 4.02 26.61 -7.91
C PHE A 406 4.04 25.94 -9.30
N PRO A 407 5.00 25.04 -9.56
CA PRO A 407 5.10 24.34 -10.84
C PRO A 407 4.00 23.27 -11.02
N ASP A 408 3.43 23.19 -12.22
CA ASP A 408 2.52 22.10 -12.60
C ASP A 408 3.27 20.77 -12.78
N ASN A 409 2.55 19.64 -12.71
CA ASN A 409 3.04 18.27 -12.89
C ASN A 409 4.07 17.80 -11.86
N VAL A 410 4.24 18.55 -10.76
CA VAL A 410 5.10 18.13 -9.64
C VAL A 410 4.35 17.25 -8.65
N MET A 411 3.06 17.53 -8.41
CA MET A 411 2.23 16.66 -7.57
C MET A 411 1.82 15.40 -8.35
N PRO A 412 2.12 14.18 -7.84
CA PRO A 412 1.79 12.94 -8.53
C PRO A 412 0.32 12.79 -8.91
N LYS A 413 0.04 12.38 -10.15
CA LYS A 413 -1.32 12.19 -10.67
C LYS A 413 -1.93 10.81 -10.35
N ASP A 414 -1.19 9.97 -9.65
CA ASP A 414 -1.54 8.57 -9.39
C ASP A 414 -2.00 8.32 -7.94
N PHE A 415 -2.22 9.37 -7.15
CA PHE A 415 -2.72 9.22 -5.77
C PHE A 415 -4.08 8.52 -5.70
N GLY A 416 -4.95 8.66 -6.70
CA GLY A 416 -6.20 7.89 -6.77
C GLY A 416 -6.00 6.37 -6.91
N LYS A 417 -4.79 5.92 -7.26
CA LYS A 417 -4.39 4.50 -7.29
C LYS A 417 -3.56 4.11 -6.06
N LYS A 418 -2.80 5.05 -5.49
CA LYS A 418 -1.88 4.81 -4.35
C LYS A 418 -2.54 4.96 -2.98
N LEU A 419 -3.58 5.78 -2.87
CA LEU A 419 -4.31 6.01 -1.63
C LEU A 419 -5.70 5.41 -1.77
N ASN A 420 -6.10 4.58 -0.80
CA ASN A 420 -7.48 4.14 -0.78
C ASN A 420 -8.42 5.24 -0.27
N ALA A 421 -9.73 5.05 -0.43
CA ALA A 421 -10.72 6.06 -0.05
C ALA A 421 -10.66 6.42 1.45
N ALA A 422 -10.34 5.45 2.33
CA ALA A 422 -10.22 5.69 3.77
C ALA A 422 -9.03 6.60 4.10
N ALA A 423 -7.87 6.35 3.48
CA ALA A 423 -6.67 7.17 3.62
C ALA A 423 -6.91 8.60 3.13
N ILE A 424 -7.52 8.74 1.94
CA ILE A 424 -7.88 10.05 1.38
C ILE A 424 -8.82 10.79 2.32
N ASN A 425 -9.82 10.12 2.87
CA ASN A 425 -10.76 10.76 3.79
C ASN A 425 -10.09 11.23 5.09
N LYS A 426 -9.15 10.43 5.66
CA LYS A 426 -8.35 10.85 6.82
C LYS A 426 -7.49 12.08 6.50
N VAL A 427 -6.83 12.11 5.34
CA VAL A 427 -6.06 13.26 4.87
C VAL A 427 -6.95 14.50 4.73
N ILE A 428 -8.10 14.38 4.08
CA ILE A 428 -9.06 15.47 3.91
C ILE A 428 -9.53 15.99 5.27
N ASN A 429 -9.88 15.10 6.20
CA ASN A 429 -10.34 15.45 7.55
C ASN A 429 -9.30 16.28 8.31
N TYR A 430 -8.03 15.90 8.23
CA TYR A 430 -6.95 16.62 8.89
C TYR A 430 -6.69 17.98 8.22
N LEU A 431 -6.50 17.99 6.90
CA LEU A 431 -6.22 19.21 6.15
C LEU A 431 -7.36 20.24 6.20
N SER A 432 -8.63 19.81 6.22
CA SER A 432 -9.76 20.73 6.28
C SER A 432 -9.89 21.46 7.63
N GLN A 433 -9.12 21.05 8.63
CA GLN A 433 -9.08 21.69 9.94
C GLN A 433 -7.89 22.63 10.13
N LEU A 434 -6.85 22.53 9.29
CA LEU A 434 -5.65 23.34 9.38
C LEU A 434 -5.90 24.79 8.96
N GLU A 435 -5.62 25.72 9.85
CA GLU A 435 -5.85 27.16 9.68
C GLU A 435 -4.55 27.93 9.88
N GLU A 436 -4.31 28.96 9.07
CA GLU A 436 -3.12 29.81 9.19
C GLU A 436 -3.08 30.49 10.56
N GLY A 437 -1.93 30.43 11.23
CA GLY A 437 -1.71 31.05 12.55
C GLY A 437 -2.39 30.35 13.73
N LYS A 438 -3.08 29.22 13.53
CA LYS A 438 -3.67 28.42 14.62
C LYS A 438 -2.89 27.13 14.87
N ASN A 439 -3.03 26.61 16.10
CA ASN A 439 -2.45 25.32 16.46
C ASN A 439 -3.09 24.20 15.63
N PRO A 440 -2.30 23.22 15.14
CA PRO A 440 -2.81 22.07 14.40
C PRO A 440 -3.80 21.24 15.25
N PRO A 441 -4.76 20.55 14.62
CA PRO A 441 -5.61 19.59 15.31
C PRO A 441 -4.74 18.43 15.84
N LYS A 442 -5.23 17.74 16.88
CA LYS A 442 -4.56 16.55 17.38
C LYS A 442 -4.57 15.46 16.30
N ILE A 443 -3.46 14.74 16.17
CA ILE A 443 -3.36 13.55 15.33
C ILE A 443 -4.12 12.44 16.06
N GLU A 444 -5.23 11.99 15.47
CA GLU A 444 -6.02 10.83 15.91
C GLU A 444 -5.52 9.52 15.32
#